data_AF-A0A1S9C713-F1
#
_entry.id   AF-A0A1S9C713-F1
#
_cell.length_a   1.000
_cell.length_b   1.000
_cell.length_c   1.000
_cell.angle_alpha   90.00
_cell.angle_beta   90.00
_cell.angle_gamma   90.00
#
_symmetry.space_group_name_H-M   'P 1'
#
loop_
_entity.id
_entity.type
_entity.pdbx_description
1 polymer ?
#
loop_
_entity_poly.entity_id
_entity_poly.type
_entity_poly.pdbx_seq_one_letter_code
_entity_poly.pdbx_strand_id
1 'polypeptide(L)'
;MNYENFIEQMIELKNILEDDISKKIFEAKFLQRFEPNIGRLQLFKNISDKTPYIGLMEDFLKEYPLIPYKTLHDKQILSPKDNVVLFGLSNYGMDIFEALDLKRIENLVWCIKEPGILLKACGKPVISYQELILNYRTYKFVLMPFNPEIYKELIYIGFNKENIYQIALYDENQYFDSIVKLSQDEIFVDVGALDGGTSIEFAKKTNYNYKHIYII
;
A
#
# COMPACT_ATOMS: atom_id res chain seq x y z
N MET A 1 20.66 30.33 3.52
CA MET A 1 20.92 29.32 2.46
C MET A 1 20.99 30.08 1.16
N ASN A 2 22.11 30.00 0.42
CA ASN A 2 22.23 30.66 -0.88
C ASN A 2 21.57 29.74 -1.93
N TYR A 3 20.36 30.10 -2.37
CA TYR A 3 19.58 29.30 -3.30
C TYR A 3 20.21 29.27 -4.69
N GLU A 4 20.90 30.33 -5.12
CA GLU A 4 21.59 30.37 -6.42
C GLU A 4 22.71 29.35 -6.46
N ASN A 5 23.57 29.33 -5.43
CA ASN A 5 24.65 28.35 -5.30
C ASN A 5 24.12 26.90 -5.21
N PHE A 6 22.97 26.69 -4.56
CA PHE A 6 22.33 25.37 -4.53
C PHE A 6 21.86 24.93 -5.92
N ILE A 7 21.23 25.82 -6.69
CA ILE A 7 20.78 25.51 -8.06
C ILE A 7 21.98 25.25 -8.97
N GLU A 8 23.06 26.03 -8.87
CA GLU A 8 24.29 25.82 -9.64
C GLU A 8 24.89 24.42 -9.39
N GLN A 9 24.94 23.99 -8.12
CA GLN A 9 25.40 22.65 -7.76
C GLN A 9 24.52 21.54 -8.36
N MET A 10 23.20 21.74 -8.41
CA MET A 10 22.30 20.75 -9.01
C MET A 10 22.45 20.68 -10.53
N ILE A 11 22.73 21.82 -11.19
CA ILE A 11 23.03 21.86 -12.63
C ILE A 11 24.36 21.17 -12.93
N GLU A 12 25.39 21.41 -12.10
CA GLU A 12 26.68 20.75 -12.22
C GLU A 12 26.53 19.22 -12.07
N LEU A 13 25.82 18.77 -11.04
CA LEU A 13 25.52 17.35 -10.82
C LEU A 13 24.75 16.71 -11.99
N LYS A 14 23.80 17.43 -12.60
CA LYS A 14 23.11 16.96 -13.81
C LYS A 14 24.09 16.82 -14.97
N ASN A 15 24.97 17.79 -15.17
CA ASN A 15 25.85 17.85 -16.33
C ASN A 15 26.94 16.76 -16.33
N ILE A 16 27.32 16.26 -15.16
CA ILE A 16 28.28 15.14 -15.02
C ILE A 16 27.66 13.76 -15.23
N LEU A 17 26.33 13.66 -15.38
CA LEU A 17 25.67 12.37 -15.67
C LEU A 17 26.03 11.89 -17.07
N GLU A 18 26.30 10.59 -17.18
CA GLU A 18 26.90 9.95 -18.36
C GLU A 18 26.01 10.04 -19.61
N ASP A 19 24.69 9.93 -19.43
CA ASP A 19 23.75 9.82 -20.53
C ASP A 19 22.52 10.75 -20.39
N ASP A 20 21.85 10.99 -21.52
CA ASP A 20 20.70 11.90 -21.60
C ASP A 20 19.46 11.39 -20.87
N ILE A 21 19.34 10.08 -20.63
CA ILE A 21 18.24 9.49 -19.88
C ILE A 21 18.42 9.79 -18.39
N SER A 22 19.63 9.57 -17.86
CA SER A 22 20.00 9.90 -16.48
C SER A 22 19.77 11.38 -16.17
N LYS A 23 20.11 12.28 -17.10
CA LYS A 23 19.83 13.73 -16.97
C LYS A 23 18.34 14.04 -16.86
N LYS A 24 17.52 13.42 -17.72
CA LYS A 24 16.05 13.57 -17.68
C LYS A 24 15.45 13.05 -16.38
N ILE A 25 15.95 11.93 -15.85
CA ILE A 25 15.49 11.37 -14.56
C ILE A 25 15.84 12.32 -13.41
N PHE A 26 17.07 12.84 -13.38
CA PHE A 26 17.53 13.76 -12.36
C PHE A 26 16.68 15.03 -12.30
N GLU A 27 16.43 15.66 -13.45
CA GLU A 27 15.56 16.83 -13.55
C GLU A 27 14.13 16.54 -13.07
N ALA A 28 13.56 15.42 -13.50
CA ALA A 28 12.21 15.01 -13.12
C ALA A 28 12.06 14.83 -11.60
N LYS A 29 13.05 14.18 -10.97
CA LYS A 29 13.08 13.97 -9.51
C LYS A 29 13.31 15.26 -8.75
N PHE A 30 14.18 16.13 -9.28
CA PHE A 30 14.46 17.43 -8.69
C PHE A 30 13.20 18.31 -8.70
N LEU A 31 12.53 18.46 -9.84
CA LEU A 31 11.29 19.24 -9.99
C LEU A 31 10.15 18.71 -9.11
N GLN A 32 9.99 17.39 -9.00
CA GLN A 32 9.00 16.75 -8.12
C GLN A 32 9.15 17.14 -6.65
N ARG A 33 10.37 17.50 -6.21
CA ARG A 33 10.61 17.90 -4.82
C ARG A 33 10.08 19.30 -4.49
N PHE A 34 9.83 20.12 -5.51
CA PHE A 34 9.30 21.48 -5.37
C PHE A 34 7.86 21.61 -5.87
N GLU A 35 7.43 20.74 -6.78
CA GLU A 35 6.05 20.62 -7.25
C GLU A 35 5.53 19.17 -7.13
N PRO A 36 5.11 18.74 -5.93
CA PRO A 36 4.65 17.37 -5.68
C PRO A 36 3.37 16.98 -6.43
N ASN A 37 2.67 17.95 -7.03
CA ASN A 37 1.50 17.74 -7.89
C ASN A 37 1.86 17.33 -9.33
N ILE A 38 3.13 17.40 -9.74
CA ILE A 38 3.59 16.79 -11.00
C ILE A 38 3.60 15.27 -10.77
N GLY A 39 2.48 14.63 -11.12
CA GLY A 39 2.32 13.19 -10.99
C GLY A 39 3.40 12.44 -11.75
N ARG A 40 3.95 11.37 -11.14
CA ARG A 40 4.98 10.50 -11.76
C ARG A 40 4.60 10.08 -13.20
N LEU A 41 3.30 9.93 -13.47
CA LEU A 41 2.73 9.58 -14.78
C LEU A 41 2.89 10.66 -15.86
N GLN A 42 2.85 11.96 -15.52
CA GLN A 42 3.08 13.02 -16.52
C GLN A 42 4.52 13.02 -17.01
N LEU A 43 5.47 12.66 -16.15
CA LEU A 43 6.88 12.48 -16.51
C LEU A 43 7.06 11.29 -17.45
N PHE A 44 6.39 10.15 -17.19
CA PHE A 44 6.42 8.97 -18.07
C PHE A 44 5.74 9.17 -19.43
N LYS A 45 4.79 10.12 -19.56
CA LYS A 45 4.14 10.44 -20.84
C LYS A 45 5.09 11.13 -21.82
N ASN A 46 6.07 11.90 -21.34
CA ASN A 46 6.99 12.69 -22.17
C ASN A 46 8.32 11.97 -22.46
N ILE A 47 8.51 10.75 -21.95
CA ILE A 47 9.69 9.94 -22.18
C ILE A 47 9.44 9.01 -23.37
N SER A 48 10.16 9.25 -24.46
CA SER A 48 10.06 8.50 -25.71
C SER A 48 10.61 7.06 -25.63
N ASP A 49 11.55 6.79 -24.72
CA ASP A 49 12.09 5.45 -24.47
C ASP A 49 11.85 5.02 -23.02
N LYS A 50 10.93 4.07 -22.83
CA LYS A 50 10.51 3.56 -21.53
C LYS A 50 11.32 2.35 -21.07
N THR A 51 12.19 1.80 -21.92
CA THR A 51 12.99 0.59 -21.66
C THR A 51 13.77 0.61 -20.34
N PRO A 52 14.43 1.73 -19.95
CA PRO A 52 15.16 1.81 -18.68
C PRO A 52 14.24 1.69 -17.45
N TYR A 53 12.98 2.10 -17.58
CA TYR A 53 12.00 2.07 -16.50
C TYR A 53 11.31 0.72 -16.39
N ILE A 54 11.18 0.00 -17.50
CA ILE A 54 10.71 -1.39 -17.48
C ILE A 54 11.66 -2.23 -16.62
N GLY A 55 12.99 -2.11 -16.84
CA GLY A 55 13.98 -2.78 -15.99
C GLY A 55 13.88 -2.39 -14.51
N LEU A 56 13.78 -1.09 -14.21
CA LEU A 56 13.59 -0.60 -12.84
C LEU A 56 12.27 -1.07 -12.21
N MET A 57 11.19 -1.17 -12.98
CA MET A 57 9.91 -1.70 -12.50
C MET A 57 9.97 -3.21 -12.31
N GLU A 58 10.61 -3.95 -13.22
CA GLU A 58 10.85 -5.38 -13.06
C GLU A 58 11.70 -5.67 -11.82
N ASP A 59 12.74 -4.89 -11.58
CA ASP A 59 13.60 -5.05 -10.41
C ASP A 59 12.88 -4.61 -9.13
N PHE A 60 12.10 -3.53 -9.16
CA PHE A 60 11.21 -3.14 -8.06
C PHE A 60 10.18 -4.25 -7.76
N LEU A 61 9.58 -4.88 -8.77
CA LEU A 61 8.65 -6.00 -8.62
C LEU A 61 9.35 -7.30 -8.19
N LYS A 62 10.65 -7.47 -8.47
CA LYS A 62 11.46 -8.60 -7.97
C LYS A 62 11.88 -8.40 -6.51
N GLU A 63 12.22 -7.18 -6.10
CA GLU A 63 12.58 -6.84 -4.72
C GLU A 63 11.36 -6.76 -3.80
N TYR A 64 10.24 -6.26 -4.34
CA TYR A 64 8.92 -6.26 -3.72
C TYR A 64 7.99 -7.16 -4.54
N PRO A 65 8.20 -8.48 -4.53
CA PRO A 65 7.23 -9.37 -5.12
C PRO A 65 5.87 -9.02 -4.52
N LEU A 66 4.85 -8.93 -5.36
CA LEU A 66 3.46 -8.99 -4.94
C LEU A 66 3.28 -10.35 -4.27
N ILE A 67 3.76 -10.49 -3.03
CA ILE A 67 3.55 -11.69 -2.23
C ILE A 67 2.02 -11.74 -2.09
N PRO A 68 1.37 -12.84 -2.49
CA PRO A 68 -0.06 -12.96 -2.36
C PRO A 68 -0.37 -13.04 -0.86
N TYR A 69 -0.65 -11.89 -0.26
CA TYR A 69 -1.03 -11.81 1.14
C TYR A 69 -2.50 -12.17 1.28
N LYS A 70 -2.84 -12.89 2.35
CA LYS A 70 -4.24 -12.99 2.76
C LYS A 70 -4.69 -11.62 3.22
N THR A 71 -5.58 -11.07 2.41
CA THR A 71 -6.04 -9.72 2.56
C THR A 71 -7.37 -9.75 3.29
N LEU A 72 -7.46 -9.05 4.42
CA LEU A 72 -8.70 -8.94 5.18
C LEU A 72 -9.60 -7.94 4.46
N HIS A 73 -10.51 -8.44 3.62
CA HIS A 73 -11.62 -7.66 3.08
C HIS A 73 -12.77 -7.72 4.08
N ASP A 74 -13.07 -6.57 4.68
CA ASP A 74 -14.22 -6.37 5.58
C ASP A 74 -14.34 -7.32 6.80
N LYS A 75 -15.36 -7.09 7.62
CA LYS A 75 -15.60 -7.69 8.95
C LYS A 75 -15.69 -9.22 8.99
N GLN A 76 -15.66 -9.92 7.86
CA GLN A 76 -16.07 -11.33 7.75
C GLN A 76 -14.97 -12.35 8.05
N ILE A 77 -13.68 -11.98 8.03
CA ILE A 77 -12.59 -12.94 8.27
C ILE A 77 -12.24 -13.08 9.77
N LEU A 78 -12.56 -12.05 10.56
CA LEU A 78 -12.32 -12.04 12.00
C LEU A 78 -13.64 -12.12 12.78
N SER A 79 -13.80 -13.22 13.50
CA SER A 79 -14.90 -13.50 14.43
C SER A 79 -14.61 -12.88 15.80
N PRO A 80 -15.62 -12.51 16.60
CA PRO A 80 -15.43 -12.06 17.99
C PRO A 80 -14.64 -13.05 18.86
N LYS A 81 -14.70 -14.35 18.53
CA LYS A 81 -14.01 -15.44 19.27
C LYS A 81 -12.64 -15.80 18.72
N ASP A 82 -12.20 -15.15 17.65
CA ASP A 82 -10.86 -15.41 17.12
C ASP A 82 -9.78 -14.97 18.10
N ASN A 83 -8.70 -15.73 18.10
CA ASN A 83 -7.46 -15.40 18.76
C ASN A 83 -6.61 -14.57 17.81
N VAL A 84 -6.46 -13.27 18.08
CA VAL A 84 -5.88 -12.30 17.15
C VAL A 84 -4.71 -11.54 17.78
N VAL A 85 -3.63 -11.43 17.03
CA VAL A 85 -2.55 -10.49 17.29
C VAL A 85 -2.57 -9.40 16.24
N LEU A 86 -2.67 -8.15 16.69
CA LEU A 86 -2.39 -6.99 15.85
C LEU A 86 -0.92 -6.62 16.02
N PHE A 87 -0.13 -6.75 14.95
CA PHE A 87 1.30 -6.51 14.98
C PHE A 87 1.63 -5.11 14.47
N GLY A 88 2.31 -4.33 15.31
CA GLY A 88 2.59 -2.93 15.06
C GLY A 88 1.52 -2.02 15.66
N LEU A 89 1.93 -0.82 16.08
CA LEU A 89 1.02 0.22 16.54
C LEU A 89 1.40 1.53 15.86
N SER A 90 0.42 2.16 15.21
CA SER A 90 0.55 3.47 14.56
C SER A 90 -0.78 4.20 14.62
N ASN A 91 -0.80 5.52 14.43
CA ASN A 91 -2.05 6.29 14.32
C ASN A 91 -2.96 5.69 13.23
N TYR A 92 -2.36 5.28 12.12
CA TYR A 92 -3.06 4.59 11.05
C TYR A 92 -3.68 3.25 11.47
N GLY A 93 -2.92 2.44 12.23
CA GLY A 93 -3.44 1.19 12.78
C GLY A 93 -4.59 1.41 13.77
N MET A 94 -4.59 2.54 14.47
CA MET A 94 -5.66 2.94 15.37
C MET A 94 -6.94 3.31 14.64
N ASP A 95 -6.84 4.06 13.53
CA ASP A 95 -7.99 4.39 12.69
C ASP A 95 -8.67 3.12 12.17
N ILE A 96 -7.88 2.14 11.73
CA ILE A 96 -8.38 0.84 11.27
C ILE A 96 -9.00 0.02 12.42
N PHE A 97 -8.37 0.03 13.60
CA PHE A 97 -8.89 -0.66 14.78
C PHE A 97 -10.30 -0.22 15.14
N GLU A 98 -10.56 1.10 15.08
CA GLU A 98 -11.91 1.65 15.30
C GLU A 98 -12.84 1.41 14.11
N ALA A 99 -12.39 1.66 12.87
CA ALA A 99 -13.23 1.53 11.67
C ALA A 99 -13.77 0.10 11.47
N LEU A 100 -12.95 -0.92 11.77
CA LEU A 100 -13.35 -2.33 11.67
C LEU A 100 -13.98 -2.89 12.96
N ASP A 101 -14.16 -2.06 13.99
CA ASP A 101 -14.67 -2.44 15.30
C ASP A 101 -13.91 -3.65 15.89
N LEU A 102 -12.58 -3.66 15.79
CA LEU A 102 -11.76 -4.79 16.23
C LEU A 102 -11.79 -4.98 17.75
N LYS A 103 -12.21 -3.96 18.51
CA LYS A 103 -12.45 -4.05 19.96
C LYS A 103 -13.44 -5.15 20.35
N ARG A 104 -14.36 -5.52 19.45
CA ARG A 104 -15.33 -6.62 19.65
C ARG A 104 -14.68 -8.00 19.78
N ILE A 105 -13.44 -8.16 19.33
CA ILE A 105 -12.71 -9.43 19.40
C ILE A 105 -12.21 -9.62 20.81
N GLU A 106 -12.67 -10.68 21.48
CA GLU A 106 -12.40 -10.95 22.89
C GLU A 106 -10.90 -11.20 23.12
N ASN A 107 -10.33 -12.14 22.36
CA ASN A 107 -8.95 -12.59 22.48
C ASN A 107 -8.01 -11.85 21.54
N LEU A 108 -8.00 -10.52 21.64
CA LEU A 108 -7.15 -9.64 20.83
C LEU A 108 -6.04 -9.01 21.68
N VAL A 109 -4.81 -9.08 21.18
CA VAL A 109 -3.63 -8.43 21.78
C VAL A 109 -2.86 -7.61 20.74
N TRP A 110 -2.18 -6.57 21.19
CA TRP A 110 -1.25 -5.79 20.39
C TRP A 110 0.18 -6.28 20.61
N CYS A 111 0.92 -6.56 19.53
CA CYS A 111 2.35 -6.83 19.61
C CYS A 111 3.13 -5.61 19.10
N ILE A 112 4.01 -5.06 19.95
CA ILE A 112 4.85 -3.90 19.62
C ILE A 112 6.32 -4.28 19.83
N LYS A 113 7.14 -4.11 18.79
CA LYS A 113 8.58 -4.45 18.85
C LYS A 113 9.37 -3.44 19.70
N GLU A 114 9.01 -2.16 19.61
CA GLU A 114 9.57 -1.07 20.42
C GLU A 114 8.45 -0.26 21.08
N PRO A 115 8.17 -0.47 22.38
CA PRO A 115 7.14 0.28 23.08
C PRO A 115 7.57 1.75 23.23
N GLY A 116 7.08 2.61 22.33
CA GLY A 116 7.19 4.06 22.48
C GLY A 116 6.23 4.62 23.54
N ILE A 117 6.11 5.96 23.62
CA ILE A 117 5.28 6.72 24.59
C ILE A 117 3.75 6.46 24.42
N LEU A 118 3.33 5.78 23.35
CA LEU A 118 1.93 5.43 23.06
C LEU A 118 1.43 4.24 23.91
N LEU A 119 1.49 4.38 25.23
CA LEU A 119 0.92 3.45 26.21
C LEU A 119 -0.41 3.97 26.77
N LYS A 120 -1.35 4.26 25.87
CA LYS A 120 -2.79 4.21 26.15
C LYS A 120 -3.43 3.24 25.15
N ALA A 121 -3.08 1.97 25.25
CA ALA A 121 -3.69 0.92 24.44
C ALA A 121 -5.15 0.74 24.90
N CYS A 122 -6.07 1.45 24.26
CA CYS A 122 -7.39 1.08 23.73
C CYS A 122 -8.19 -0.07 24.37
N GLY A 123 -7.99 -0.36 25.67
CA GLY A 123 -8.65 -1.43 26.42
C GLY A 123 -8.21 -2.86 26.06
N LYS A 124 -7.12 -3.05 25.31
CA LYS A 124 -6.60 -4.38 24.92
C LYS A 124 -5.16 -4.58 25.40
N PRO A 125 -4.75 -5.81 25.77
CA PRO A 125 -3.39 -6.08 26.23
C PRO A 125 -2.34 -5.77 25.15
N VAL A 126 -1.17 -5.31 25.60
CA VAL A 126 0.02 -5.13 24.76
C VAL A 126 1.06 -6.14 25.21
N ILE A 127 1.64 -6.86 24.25
CA ILE A 127 2.65 -7.88 24.46
C ILE A 127 3.95 -7.51 23.73
N SER A 128 5.07 -7.98 24.27
CA SER A 128 6.38 -7.86 23.64
C SER A 128 6.55 -8.85 22.49
N TYR A 129 7.57 -8.59 21.65
CA TYR A 129 7.96 -9.52 20.60
C TYR A 129 8.44 -10.88 21.13
N GLN A 130 9.00 -10.92 22.34
CA GLN A 130 9.41 -12.18 22.98
C GLN A 130 8.19 -13.00 23.41
N GLU A 131 7.21 -12.36 24.05
CA GLU A 131 5.95 -13.02 24.42
C GLU A 131 5.21 -13.56 23.21
N LEU A 132 5.22 -12.81 22.10
CA LEU A 132 4.67 -13.24 20.82
C LEU A 132 5.18 -14.62 20.39
N ILE A 133 6.50 -14.75 20.36
CA ILE A 133 7.21 -15.94 19.89
C ILE A 133 6.95 -17.14 20.79
N LEU A 134 6.81 -16.91 22.10
CA LEU A 134 6.63 -17.97 23.09
C LEU A 134 5.18 -18.46 23.17
N ASN A 135 4.20 -17.55 23.08
CA ASN A 135 2.84 -17.84 23.52
C ASN A 135 1.76 -17.70 22.43
N TYR A 136 2.04 -17.02 21.31
CA TYR A 136 0.99 -16.60 20.35
C TYR A 136 1.13 -17.20 18.96
N ARG A 137 1.96 -18.23 18.76
CA ARG A 137 2.25 -18.82 17.43
C ARG A 137 1.04 -19.33 16.64
N THR A 138 -0.03 -19.71 17.33
CA THR A 138 -1.25 -20.27 16.72
C THR A 138 -2.32 -19.21 16.43
N TYR A 139 -2.11 -17.96 16.85
CA TYR A 139 -3.06 -16.87 16.65
C TYR A 139 -3.10 -16.43 15.18
N LYS A 140 -4.18 -15.76 14.78
CA LYS A 140 -4.23 -14.99 13.53
C LYS A 140 -3.43 -13.70 13.73
N PHE A 141 -2.50 -13.44 12.83
CA PHE A 141 -1.62 -12.27 12.82
C PHE A 141 -2.09 -11.27 11.81
N VAL A 142 -2.31 -10.03 12.24
CA VAL A 142 -2.66 -8.94 11.34
C VAL A 142 -1.56 -7.89 11.39
N LEU A 143 -0.86 -7.67 10.28
CA LEU A 143 0.25 -6.72 10.21
C LEU A 143 -0.25 -5.30 9.92
N MET A 144 0.03 -4.34 10.80
CA MET A 144 -0.53 -2.99 10.77
C MET A 144 0.51 -1.88 11.07
N PRO A 145 1.01 -1.14 10.06
CA PRO A 145 0.83 -1.40 8.62
C PRO A 145 1.55 -2.68 8.18
N PHE A 146 1.20 -3.18 6.99
CA PHE A 146 1.91 -4.31 6.43
C PHE A 146 3.39 -3.95 6.16
N ASN A 147 4.31 -4.78 6.65
CA ASN A 147 5.74 -4.66 6.42
C ASN A 147 6.28 -5.99 5.87
N PRO A 148 6.77 -6.04 4.61
CA PRO A 148 7.28 -7.26 3.99
C PRO A 148 8.43 -7.91 4.77
N GLU A 149 9.29 -7.12 5.39
CA GLU A 149 10.43 -7.62 6.15
C GLU A 149 9.98 -8.29 7.46
N ILE A 150 8.96 -7.73 8.12
CA ILE A 150 8.36 -8.36 9.30
C ILE A 150 7.65 -9.66 8.91
N TYR A 151 6.95 -9.69 7.78
CA TYR A 151 6.35 -10.92 7.26
C TYR A 151 7.41 -12.01 7.04
N LYS A 152 8.50 -11.69 6.33
CA LYS A 152 9.62 -12.62 6.11
C LYS A 152 10.24 -13.11 7.42
N GLU A 153 10.44 -12.20 8.38
CA GLU A 153 10.96 -12.50 9.71
C GLU A 153 10.05 -13.51 10.46
N LEU A 154 8.74 -13.26 10.50
CA LEU A 154 7.76 -14.14 11.16
C LEU A 154 7.75 -15.54 10.53
N ILE A 155 7.79 -15.63 9.19
CA ILE A 155 7.88 -16.93 8.51
C ILE A 155 9.20 -17.64 8.85
N TYR A 156 10.32 -16.92 8.81
CA TYR A 156 11.64 -17.46 9.11
C TYR A 156 11.72 -18.07 10.52
N ILE A 157 11.12 -17.41 11.51
CA ILE A 157 11.08 -17.91 12.90
C ILE A 157 9.96 -18.93 13.15
N GLY A 158 9.25 -19.38 12.11
CA GLY A 158 8.33 -20.52 12.14
C GLY A 158 6.87 -20.18 12.40
N PHE A 159 6.42 -18.95 12.15
CA PHE A 159 4.98 -18.68 12.09
C PHE A 159 4.36 -19.28 10.83
N ASN A 160 3.14 -19.81 10.96
CA ASN A 160 2.43 -20.35 9.81
C ASN A 160 1.93 -19.19 8.92
N LYS A 161 2.38 -19.15 7.66
CA LYS A 161 1.94 -18.16 6.67
C LYS A 161 0.42 -18.07 6.53
N GLU A 162 -0.29 -19.18 6.72
CA GLU A 162 -1.75 -19.24 6.61
C GLU A 162 -2.48 -18.44 7.69
N ASN A 163 -1.76 -18.14 8.78
CA ASN A 163 -2.24 -17.35 9.90
C ASN A 163 -1.80 -15.89 9.83
N ILE A 164 -1.05 -15.47 8.81
CA ILE A 164 -0.60 -14.08 8.68
C ILE A 164 -1.42 -13.36 7.61
N TYR A 165 -1.99 -12.24 8.01
CA TYR A 165 -2.92 -11.43 7.26
C TYR A 165 -2.42 -10.00 7.15
N GLN A 166 -2.77 -9.35 6.05
CA GLN A 166 -2.72 -7.90 5.90
C GLN A 166 -4.14 -7.35 5.84
N ILE A 167 -4.35 -6.11 6.22
CA ILE A 167 -5.64 -5.45 6.00
C ILE A 167 -5.66 -4.91 4.57
N ALA A 168 -6.67 -5.30 3.79
CA ALA A 168 -6.95 -4.63 2.52
C ALA A 168 -7.40 -3.23 2.85
N LEU A 169 -6.83 -2.27 2.16
CA LEU A 169 -7.43 -0.94 2.05
C LEU A 169 -8.34 -0.84 0.82
N TYR A 170 -8.31 -1.87 -0.01
CA TYR A 170 -9.02 -1.94 -1.27
C TYR A 170 -9.96 -3.14 -1.21
N ASP A 171 -11.26 -2.85 -1.16
CA ASP A 171 -12.27 -3.82 -1.54
C ASP A 171 -12.20 -4.00 -3.06
N GLU A 172 -12.22 -5.25 -3.54
CA GLU A 172 -12.31 -5.54 -4.97
C GLU A 172 -13.60 -4.96 -5.60
N ASN A 173 -14.58 -4.57 -4.79
CA ASN A 173 -15.80 -3.91 -5.23
C ASN A 173 -15.90 -2.44 -4.82
N GLN A 174 -14.81 -1.79 -4.39
CA GLN A 174 -14.81 -0.43 -3.80
C GLN A 174 -15.65 0.61 -4.57
N TYR A 175 -15.72 0.51 -5.89
CA TYR A 175 -16.48 1.44 -6.75
C TYR A 175 -17.73 0.82 -7.40
N PHE A 176 -17.87 -0.51 -7.35
CA PHE A 176 -18.90 -1.27 -8.07
C PHE A 176 -19.51 -2.35 -7.17
N ASP A 177 -19.84 -1.94 -5.95
CA ASP A 177 -20.49 -2.78 -4.95
C ASP A 177 -22.01 -2.91 -5.21
N SER A 178 -22.71 -3.50 -4.26
CA SER A 178 -24.15 -3.76 -4.37
C SER A 178 -25.04 -2.51 -4.46
N ILE A 179 -24.54 -1.32 -4.08
CA ILE A 179 -25.33 -0.09 -4.15
C ILE A 179 -25.25 0.57 -5.53
N VAL A 180 -24.20 0.29 -6.30
CA VAL A 180 -24.01 0.81 -7.65
C VAL A 180 -24.57 -0.17 -8.69
N LYS A 181 -25.58 0.26 -9.46
CA LYS A 181 -26.14 -0.51 -10.56
C LYS A 181 -25.60 0.02 -11.88
N LEU A 182 -24.88 -0.83 -12.62
CA LEU A 182 -24.34 -0.49 -13.93
C LEU A 182 -25.34 -0.82 -15.03
N SER A 183 -25.38 0.02 -16.07
CA SER A 183 -26.19 -0.17 -17.27
C SER A 183 -25.32 -0.25 -18.53
N GLN A 184 -25.89 -0.69 -19.66
CA GLN A 184 -25.14 -0.89 -20.91
C GLN A 184 -24.82 0.42 -21.66
N ASP A 185 -25.28 1.56 -21.15
CA ASP A 185 -25.22 2.88 -21.79
C ASP A 185 -24.50 3.92 -20.93
N GLU A 186 -23.74 3.46 -19.93
CA GLU A 186 -23.04 4.30 -18.97
C GLU A 186 -21.89 5.08 -19.61
N ILE A 187 -21.63 6.26 -19.06
CA ILE A 187 -20.40 7.02 -19.27
C ILE A 187 -19.66 7.00 -17.93
N PHE A 188 -18.51 6.35 -17.90
CA PHE A 188 -17.66 6.30 -16.70
C PHE A 188 -16.56 7.36 -16.79
N VAL A 189 -16.32 8.08 -15.69
CA VAL A 189 -15.25 9.07 -15.60
C VAL A 189 -14.31 8.62 -14.48
N ASP A 190 -13.15 8.11 -14.86
CA ASP A 190 -12.11 7.63 -13.95
C ASP A 190 -11.13 8.77 -13.64
N VAL A 191 -11.41 9.48 -12.55
CA VAL A 191 -10.60 10.61 -12.09
C VAL A 191 -9.53 10.11 -11.14
N GLY A 192 -8.27 10.13 -11.59
CA GLY A 192 -7.15 9.56 -10.82
C GLY A 192 -6.86 8.10 -11.14
N ALA A 193 -7.07 7.70 -12.41
CA ALA A 193 -7.03 6.31 -12.85
C ALA A 193 -5.71 5.56 -12.57
N LEU A 194 -4.62 6.25 -12.25
CA LEU A 194 -3.29 5.68 -11.96
C LEU A 194 -2.82 4.70 -13.06
N ASP A 195 -3.10 3.40 -12.92
CA ASP A 195 -2.77 2.32 -13.86
C ASP A 195 -3.95 1.88 -14.75
N GLY A 196 -5.12 2.49 -14.59
CA GLY A 196 -6.36 2.18 -15.31
C GLY A 196 -7.13 0.99 -14.74
N GLY A 197 -6.74 0.45 -13.58
CA GLY A 197 -7.36 -0.73 -12.98
C GLY A 197 -8.88 -0.60 -12.83
N THR A 198 -9.34 0.52 -12.28
CA THR A 198 -10.78 0.81 -12.08
C THR A 198 -11.54 0.88 -13.41
N SER A 199 -10.99 1.57 -14.41
CA SER A 199 -11.56 1.60 -15.77
C SER A 199 -11.69 0.22 -16.41
N ILE A 200 -10.67 -0.64 -16.26
CA ILE A 200 -10.69 -2.02 -16.77
C ILE A 200 -11.78 -2.82 -16.06
N GLU A 201 -11.92 -2.66 -14.75
CA GLU A 201 -12.94 -3.34 -13.95
C GLU A 201 -14.36 -2.92 -14.35
N PHE A 202 -14.59 -1.61 -14.51
CA PHE A 202 -15.85 -1.07 -15.03
C PHE A 202 -16.22 -1.69 -16.38
N ALA A 203 -15.27 -1.73 -17.32
CA ALA A 203 -15.47 -2.31 -18.64
C ALA A 203 -15.84 -3.80 -18.55
N LYS A 204 -15.20 -4.57 -17.67
CA LYS A 204 -15.54 -5.98 -17.43
C LYS A 204 -16.94 -6.14 -16.85
N LYS A 205 -17.31 -5.36 -15.83
CA LYS A 205 -18.61 -5.48 -15.15
C LYS A 205 -19.79 -5.07 -16.05
N THR A 206 -19.56 -4.22 -17.03
CA THR A 206 -20.54 -3.86 -18.07
C THR A 206 -20.54 -4.83 -19.27
N ASN A 207 -19.74 -5.90 -19.22
CA ASN A 207 -19.49 -6.80 -20.35
C ASN A 207 -19.10 -6.04 -21.64
N TYR A 208 -18.28 -5.01 -21.47
CA TYR A 208 -17.82 -4.10 -22.52
C TYR A 208 -18.94 -3.36 -23.27
N ASN A 209 -20.15 -3.31 -22.71
CA ASN A 209 -21.26 -2.53 -23.23
C ASN A 209 -21.40 -1.26 -22.40
N TYR A 210 -20.82 -0.17 -22.88
CA TYR A 210 -20.88 1.16 -22.29
C TYR A 210 -20.69 2.21 -23.39
N LYS A 211 -21.09 3.46 -23.15
CA LYS A 211 -20.92 4.54 -24.14
C LYS A 211 -19.50 5.05 -24.21
N HIS A 212 -18.91 5.35 -23.06
CA HIS A 212 -17.56 5.90 -23.01
C HIS A 212 -16.90 5.73 -21.64
N ILE A 213 -15.57 5.70 -21.64
CA ILE A 213 -14.75 5.84 -20.43
C ILE A 213 -13.85 7.06 -20.64
N TYR A 214 -13.99 8.08 -19.79
CA TYR A 214 -13.06 9.20 -19.70
C TYR A 214 -12.04 8.91 -18.62
N ILE A 215 -10.76 8.95 -18.97
CA ILE A 215 -9.64 8.75 -18.04
C ILE A 215 -8.95 10.09 -17.84
N ILE A 216 -8.93 10.57 -16.59
CA ILE A 216 -8.40 11.89 -16.21
C ILE A 216 -7.22 11.73 -15.26
#